data_AF-A0AAV0APK7-F1
#
_entry.id   AF-A0AAV0APK7-F1
#
_cell.length_a   1.000
_cell.length_b   1.000
_cell.length_c   1.000
_cell.angle_alpha   90.00
_cell.angle_beta   90.00
_cell.angle_gamma   90.00
#
_symmetry.space_group_name_H-M   'P 1'
#
loop_
_entity.id
_entity.type
_entity.pdbx_description
1 polymer ?
#
loop_
_entity_poly.entity_id
_entity_poly.type
_entity_poly.pdbx_seq_one_letter_code
_entity_poly.pdbx_strand_id
1 'polypeptide(L)'
;YEYSEHSRLSKDLSEYIVQSQEQAISRHQKIVIAISGGSLPKLLTDGLLKNSRVRWESWKVFFANEQVVPLERANSNFASAMDCFLSKAPIKRSQIISVMSLPPKNVDFADMTPMISSIYEAQILDELETNATDPIPRFDLIEPLTVFPSSF
;
A
#
# COMPACT_ATOMS: atom_id res chain seq x y z
N TYR A 1 27.69 -10.64 1.50
CA TYR A 1 27.37 -10.27 0.10
C TYR A 1 25.89 -9.88 -0.10
N GLU A 2 25.07 -9.74 0.96
CA GLU A 2 23.62 -9.41 0.81
C GLU A 2 23.33 -7.92 0.60
N TYR A 3 24.20 -7.01 1.05
CA TYR A 3 23.98 -5.57 0.98
C TYR A 3 23.98 -4.99 -0.45
N SER A 4 24.71 -5.60 -1.40
CA SER A 4 24.78 -5.12 -2.79
C SER A 4 23.51 -5.42 -3.57
N GLU A 5 22.92 -6.59 -3.36
CA GLU A 5 21.67 -7.01 -4.01
C GLU A 5 20.48 -6.20 -3.50
N HIS A 6 20.40 -5.97 -2.19
CA HIS A 6 19.33 -5.19 -1.57
C HIS A 6 19.31 -3.72 -2.05
N SER A 7 20.48 -3.08 -2.08
CA SER A 7 20.63 -1.70 -2.56
C SER A 7 20.28 -1.56 -4.05
N ARG A 8 20.70 -2.53 -4.87
CA ARG A 8 20.37 -2.55 -6.29
C ARG A 8 18.88 -2.76 -6.53
N LEU A 9 18.27 -3.72 -5.83
CA LEU A 9 16.84 -4.00 -5.92
C LEU A 9 15.99 -2.80 -5.48
N SER A 10 16.37 -2.12 -4.38
CA SER A 10 15.69 -0.91 -3.91
C SER A 10 15.78 0.22 -4.95
N LYS A 11 16.93 0.39 -5.62
CA LYS A 11 17.09 1.39 -6.68
C LYS A 11 16.27 1.06 -7.92
N ASP A 12 16.31 -0.18 -8.39
CA ASP A 12 15.56 -0.61 -9.58
C ASP A 12 14.05 -0.52 -9.33
N LEU A 13 13.59 -0.90 -8.13
CA LEU A 13 12.20 -0.74 -7.72
C LEU A 13 11.79 0.74 -7.62
N SER A 14 12.64 1.60 -7.05
CA SER A 14 12.39 3.05 -6.98
C SER A 14 12.25 3.67 -8.38
N GLU A 15 13.11 3.27 -9.32
CA GLU A 15 13.03 3.72 -10.71
C GLU A 15 11.73 3.26 -11.37
N TYR A 16 11.37 1.99 -11.21
CA TYR A 16 10.14 1.44 -11.75
C TYR A 16 8.90 2.18 -11.21
N ILE A 17 8.85 2.44 -9.90
CA ILE A 17 7.74 3.18 -9.27
C ILE A 17 7.67 4.62 -9.79
N VAL A 18 8.80 5.30 -9.97
CA VAL A 18 8.81 6.66 -10.53
C VAL A 18 8.31 6.67 -11.97
N GLN A 19 8.73 5.70 -12.80
CA GLN A 19 8.22 5.59 -14.18
C GLN A 19 6.72 5.30 -14.21
N SER A 20 6.24 4.38 -13.36
CA SER A 20 4.81 4.10 -13.21
C SER A 20 4.04 5.33 -12.71
N GLN A 21 4.64 6.12 -11.80
CA GLN A 21 4.08 7.38 -11.31
C GLN A 21 3.92 8.38 -12.44
N GLU A 22 4.94 8.58 -13.28
CA GLU A 22 4.84 9.51 -14.42
C GLU A 22 3.75 9.09 -15.41
N GLN A 23 3.62 7.80 -15.68
CA GLN A 23 2.55 7.25 -16.52
C GLN A 23 1.16 7.38 -15.88
N ALA A 24 1.04 7.20 -14.57
CA ALA A 24 -0.22 7.34 -13.85
C ALA A 24 -0.65 8.81 -13.76
N ILE A 25 0.26 9.70 -13.37
CA ILE A 25 -0.02 11.13 -13.25
C ILE A 25 -0.41 11.73 -14.62
N SER A 26 0.21 11.29 -15.72
CA SER A 26 -0.17 11.76 -17.06
C SER A 26 -1.55 11.29 -17.52
N ARG A 27 -2.04 10.15 -17.03
CA ARG A 27 -3.36 9.59 -17.38
C ARG A 27 -4.48 10.12 -16.49
N HIS A 28 -4.28 10.10 -15.18
CA HIS A 28 -5.34 10.33 -14.19
C HIS A 28 -4.89 11.19 -12.99
N GLN A 29 -3.76 11.90 -13.10
CA GLN A 29 -3.23 12.86 -12.10
C GLN A 29 -2.87 12.31 -10.72
N LYS A 30 -3.16 11.03 -10.45
CA LYS A 30 -2.84 10.30 -9.23
C LYS A 30 -2.13 8.99 -9.57
N ILE A 31 -1.28 8.50 -8.67
CA ILE A 31 -0.75 7.13 -8.72
C ILE A 31 -1.43 6.31 -7.64
N VAL A 32 -1.94 5.14 -8.01
CA VAL A 32 -2.63 4.23 -7.11
C VAL A 32 -1.74 3.02 -6.83
N ILE A 33 -1.28 2.90 -5.59
CA ILE A 33 -0.38 1.81 -5.16
C ILE A 33 -1.08 0.94 -4.12
N ALA A 34 -1.13 -0.36 -4.35
CA ALA A 34 -1.51 -1.34 -3.34
C ALA A 34 -0.26 -1.97 -2.70
N ILE A 35 -0.09 -1.74 -1.40
CA ILE A 35 1.02 -2.27 -0.60
C ILE A 35 0.58 -3.57 0.05
N SER A 36 1.42 -4.60 -0.05
CA SER A 36 1.32 -5.81 0.78
C SER A 36 2.27 -5.71 1.97
N GLY A 37 2.00 -6.44 3.06
CA GLY A 37 2.90 -6.48 4.20
C GLY A 37 4.30 -7.05 3.88
N GLY A 38 5.15 -7.17 4.89
CA GLY A 38 6.46 -7.80 4.76
C GLY A 38 7.61 -6.81 4.53
N SER A 39 8.53 -7.12 3.62
CA SER A 39 9.77 -6.37 3.40
C SER A 39 9.63 -5.18 2.44
N LEU A 40 8.52 -5.08 1.70
CA LEU A 40 8.29 -4.02 0.72
C LEU A 40 8.36 -2.61 1.33
N PRO A 41 7.70 -2.29 2.47
CA PRO A 41 7.81 -0.96 3.07
C PRO A 41 9.25 -0.53 3.36
N LYS A 42 10.13 -1.47 3.73
CA LYS A 42 11.56 -1.18 3.97
C LYS A 42 12.27 -0.83 2.67
N LEU A 43 12.08 -1.61 1.61
CA LEU A 43 12.65 -1.36 0.29
C LEU A 43 12.19 -0.02 -0.30
N LEU A 44 10.91 0.31 -0.14
CA LEU A 44 10.32 1.58 -0.56
C LEU A 44 10.95 2.76 0.19
N THR A 45 11.14 2.61 1.51
CA THR A 45 11.75 3.64 2.36
C THR A 45 13.16 3.98 1.90
N ASP A 46 13.99 2.97 1.65
CA ASP A 46 15.40 3.16 1.29
C ASP A 46 15.58 3.80 -0.09
N GLY A 47 14.69 3.46 -1.04
CA GLY A 47 14.80 3.87 -2.44
C GLY A 47 14.02 5.14 -2.80
N LEU A 48 12.85 5.36 -2.21
CA LEU A 48 11.95 6.45 -2.64
C LEU A 48 12.07 7.72 -1.81
N LEU A 49 12.33 7.63 -0.49
CA LEU A 49 12.42 8.83 0.35
C LEU A 49 13.55 9.76 -0.06
N LYS A 50 14.61 9.21 -0.66
CA LYS A 50 15.77 9.97 -1.17
C LYS A 50 15.61 10.39 -2.63
N ASN A 51 14.54 9.99 -3.31
CA ASN A 51 14.33 10.24 -4.73
C ASN A 51 13.44 11.48 -4.93
N SER A 52 14.05 12.58 -5.37
CA SER A 52 13.35 13.87 -5.59
C SER A 52 12.32 13.86 -6.72
N ARG A 53 12.26 12.80 -7.54
CA ARG A 53 11.24 12.65 -8.60
C ARG A 53 9.89 12.17 -8.08
N VAL A 54 9.81 11.73 -6.83
CA VAL A 54 8.57 11.24 -6.24
C VAL A 54 7.66 12.42 -5.89
N ARG A 55 6.41 12.36 -6.38
CA ARG A 55 5.37 13.39 -6.18
C ARG A 55 4.36 12.91 -5.17
N TRP A 56 4.72 12.99 -3.90
CA TRP A 56 3.96 12.42 -2.77
C TRP A 56 2.52 12.92 -2.69
N GLU A 57 2.24 14.13 -3.14
CA GLU A 57 0.90 14.73 -3.21
C GLU A 57 -0.06 13.98 -4.15
N SER A 58 0.47 13.26 -5.14
CA SER A 58 -0.31 12.49 -6.12
C SER A 58 -0.53 11.03 -5.70
N TRP A 59 0.02 10.61 -4.56
CA TRP A 59 -0.07 9.21 -4.14
C TRP A 59 -1.41 8.87 -3.51
N LYS A 60 -1.94 7.70 -3.85
CA LYS A 60 -3.03 7.03 -3.16
C LYS A 60 -2.57 5.62 -2.80
N VAL A 61 -2.54 5.34 -1.51
CA VAL A 61 -2.00 4.10 -0.97
C VAL A 61 -3.14 3.24 -0.44
N PHE A 62 -3.21 2.01 -0.94
CA PHE A 62 -4.16 0.97 -0.55
C PHE A 62 -3.39 -0.22 0.03
N PHE A 63 -4.08 -1.10 0.74
CA PHE A 63 -3.52 -2.35 1.25
C PHE A 63 -4.13 -3.54 0.50
N ALA A 64 -3.27 -4.37 -0.10
CA ALA A 64 -3.70 -5.51 -0.92
C ALA A 64 -4.16 -6.70 -0.07
N ASN A 65 -3.61 -6.83 1.14
CA ASN A 65 -3.96 -7.86 2.10
C ASN A 65 -3.84 -7.25 3.50
N GLU A 66 -4.86 -7.41 4.32
CA GLU A 66 -4.84 -7.03 5.73
C GLU A 66 -5.57 -8.12 6.52
N GLN A 67 -5.02 -8.50 7.65
CA GLN A 67 -5.77 -9.36 8.57
C GLN A 67 -6.80 -8.50 9.29
N VAL A 68 -8.01 -9.02 9.49
CA VAL A 68 -9.04 -8.34 10.29
C VAL A 68 -8.66 -8.42 11.77
N VAL A 69 -7.63 -7.66 12.16
CA VAL A 69 -7.05 -7.62 13.50
C VAL A 69 -6.88 -6.15 13.94
N PRO A 70 -6.76 -5.88 15.26
CA PRO A 70 -6.45 -4.55 15.74
C PRO A 70 -5.24 -3.93 15.03
N LEU A 71 -5.40 -2.70 14.50
CA LEU A 71 -4.33 -1.91 13.87
C LEU A 71 -3.14 -1.67 14.81
N GLU A 72 -3.35 -1.81 16.12
CA GLU A 72 -2.34 -1.64 17.18
C GLU A 72 -1.49 -2.89 17.45
N ARG A 73 -1.79 -4.04 16.83
CA ARG A 73 -0.92 -5.22 16.96
C ARG A 73 0.25 -5.13 15.99
N ALA A 74 1.45 -5.46 16.50
CA ALA A 74 2.72 -5.48 15.79
C ALA A 74 2.77 -6.34 14.50
N ASN A 75 1.74 -7.15 14.24
CA ASN A 75 1.65 -8.03 13.08
C ASN A 75 0.69 -7.52 11.99
N SER A 76 0.08 -6.33 12.12
CA SER A 76 -0.73 -5.75 11.05
C SER A 76 0.14 -5.17 9.94
N ASN A 77 -0.29 -5.33 8.68
CA ASN A 77 0.46 -4.80 7.54
C ASN A 77 0.44 -3.27 7.56
N PHE A 78 -0.68 -2.68 8.02
CA PHE A 78 -0.80 -1.26 8.31
C PHE A 78 0.26 -0.73 9.28
N ALA A 79 0.41 -1.33 10.48
CA ALA A 79 1.37 -0.85 11.47
C ALA A 79 2.80 -0.92 10.94
N SER A 80 3.17 -2.03 10.30
CA SER A 80 4.49 -2.20 9.69
C SER A 80 4.77 -1.17 8.59
N ALA A 81 3.79 -0.92 7.71
CA ALA A 81 3.91 0.09 6.67
C ALA A 81 4.00 1.51 7.24
N MET A 82 3.27 1.79 8.32
CA MET A 82 3.33 3.07 9.01
C MET A 82 4.70 3.32 9.64
N ASP A 83 5.22 2.35 10.40
CA ASP A 83 6.53 2.45 11.06
C ASP A 83 7.69 2.52 10.09
N CYS A 84 7.63 1.74 9.01
CA CYS A 84 8.73 1.67 8.05
C CYS A 84 8.73 2.87 7.10
N PHE A 85 7.59 3.19 6.50
CA PHE A 85 7.50 4.04 5.30
C PHE A 85 6.56 5.24 5.46
N LEU A 86 5.28 5.01 5.78
CA LEU A 86 4.25 6.05 5.67
C LEU A 86 4.41 7.17 6.70
N SER A 87 5.00 6.89 7.87
CA SER A 87 5.34 7.94 8.87
C SER A 87 6.51 8.83 8.46
N LYS A 88 7.35 8.38 7.51
CA LYS A 88 8.54 9.08 7.05
C LYS A 88 8.33 9.79 5.71
N ALA A 89 7.39 9.30 4.90
CA ALA A 89 7.01 9.93 3.65
C ALA A 89 6.08 11.13 3.91
N PRO A 90 6.17 12.21 3.13
CA PRO A 90 5.27 13.36 3.26
C PRO A 90 3.89 13.08 2.61
N ILE A 91 3.26 11.96 3.00
CA ILE A 91 1.94 11.52 2.54
C ILE A 91 0.90 11.88 3.61
N LYS A 92 -0.22 12.49 3.21
CA LYS A 92 -1.31 12.83 4.14
C LYS A 92 -2.10 11.59 4.54
N ARG A 93 -2.67 11.58 5.75
CA ARG A 93 -3.52 10.46 6.22
C ARG A 93 -4.71 10.17 5.29
N SER A 94 -5.26 11.20 4.64
CA SER A 94 -6.36 11.09 3.67
C SER A 94 -5.95 10.44 2.34
N GLN A 95 -4.65 10.26 2.10
CA GLN A 95 -4.12 9.55 0.94
C GLN A 95 -3.91 8.05 1.22
N ILE A 96 -4.14 7.62 2.46
CA ILE A 96 -3.93 6.24 2.92
C ILE A 96 -5.30 5.61 3.17
N ILE A 97 -5.70 4.67 2.31
CA ILE A 97 -6.94 3.93 2.42
C ILE A 97 -6.62 2.58 3.05
N SER A 98 -6.99 2.42 4.31
CA SER A 98 -6.77 1.20 5.09
C SER A 98 -8.12 0.57 5.41
N VAL A 99 -8.18 -0.76 5.44
CA VAL A 99 -9.31 -1.49 6.01
C VAL A 99 -9.58 -0.91 7.41
N MET A 100 -10.81 -0.43 7.63
CA MET A 100 -11.15 0.42 8.77
C MET A 100 -10.87 -0.20 10.14
N SER A 101 -10.74 0.70 11.11
CA SER A 101 -10.49 0.43 12.54
C SER A 101 -11.48 -0.58 13.12
N LEU A 102 -10.90 -1.50 13.89
CA LEU A 102 -11.47 -2.36 14.92
C LEU A 102 -13.00 -2.48 14.98
N PRO A 103 -13.58 -3.69 14.85
CA PRO A 103 -14.94 -3.91 15.30
C PRO A 103 -15.07 -3.56 16.80
N PRO A 104 -16.26 -3.16 17.27
CA PRO A 104 -16.51 -2.92 18.69
C PRO A 104 -16.00 -4.10 19.52
N LYS A 105 -15.49 -3.85 20.74
CA LYS A 105 -14.81 -4.83 21.62
C LYS A 105 -15.55 -6.15 21.88
N ASN A 106 -16.80 -6.26 21.46
CA ASN A 106 -17.72 -7.36 21.76
C ASN A 106 -18.25 -8.07 20.49
N VAL A 107 -17.60 -7.91 19.32
CA VAL A 107 -18.01 -8.59 18.09
C VAL A 107 -16.88 -9.47 17.57
N ASP A 108 -17.21 -10.68 17.12
CA ASP A 108 -16.25 -11.56 16.48
C ASP A 108 -15.80 -10.97 15.15
N PHE A 109 -14.49 -10.98 14.90
CA PHE A 109 -13.88 -10.50 13.67
C PHE A 109 -14.37 -11.31 12.46
N ALA A 110 -14.64 -12.61 12.62
CA ALA A 110 -15.14 -13.47 11.55
C ALA A 110 -16.53 -13.03 11.07
N ASP A 111 -17.40 -12.65 12.00
CA ASP A 111 -18.78 -12.23 11.70
C ASP A 111 -18.84 -10.90 10.95
N MET A 112 -17.87 -10.01 11.21
CA MET A 112 -17.79 -8.71 10.52
C MET A 112 -16.92 -8.74 9.26
N THR A 113 -16.17 -9.82 9.00
CA THR A 113 -15.27 -9.91 7.85
C THR A 113 -15.98 -9.61 6.52
N PRO A 114 -17.18 -10.16 6.22
CA PRO A 114 -17.90 -9.83 4.99
C PRO A 114 -18.27 -8.35 4.90
N MET A 115 -18.75 -7.76 6.00
CA MET A 115 -19.11 -6.34 6.06
C MET A 115 -17.89 -5.44 5.86
N ILE A 116 -16.78 -5.76 6.51
CA ILE A 116 -15.50 -5.04 6.41
C ILE A 116 -14.98 -5.10 4.96
N SER A 117 -15.06 -6.27 4.33
CA SER A 117 -14.71 -6.44 2.91
C SER A 117 -15.56 -5.55 2.02
N SER A 118 -16.89 -5.53 2.21
CA SER A 118 -17.79 -4.68 1.42
C SER A 118 -17.56 -3.19 1.64
N ILE A 119 -17.25 -2.76 2.87
CA ILE A 119 -16.90 -1.35 3.16
C ILE A 119 -15.61 -0.96 2.44
N TYR A 120 -14.59 -1.83 2.49
CA TYR A 120 -13.31 -1.56 1.84
C TYR A 120 -13.44 -1.55 0.31
N GLU A 121 -14.22 -2.46 -0.25
CA GLU A 121 -14.57 -2.46 -1.67
C GLU A 121 -15.27 -1.15 -2.07
N ALA A 122 -16.27 -0.71 -1.31
CA ALA A 122 -16.95 0.56 -1.57
C ALA A 122 -15.99 1.76 -1.52
N GLN A 123 -15.02 1.77 -0.59
CA GLN A 123 -13.98 2.80 -0.52
C GLN A 123 -13.06 2.80 -1.74
N ILE A 124 -12.69 1.61 -2.24
CA ILE A 124 -11.87 1.48 -3.45
C ILE A 124 -12.64 2.04 -4.66
N LEU A 125 -13.91 1.67 -4.81
CA LEU A 125 -14.73 2.10 -5.95
C LEU A 125 -14.97 3.62 -5.93
N ASP A 126 -15.23 4.19 -4.75
CA ASP A 126 -15.42 5.63 -4.57
C ASP A 126 -14.14 6.42 -4.90
N GLU A 127 -13.00 6.02 -4.33
CA GLU A 127 -11.73 6.73 -4.49
C GLU A 127 -11.12 6.58 -5.90
N LEU A 128 -11.38 5.45 -6.56
CA LEU A 128 -10.93 5.21 -7.93
C LEU A 128 -11.89 5.72 -9.00
N GLU A 129 -13.00 6.37 -8.60
CA GLU A 129 -13.98 6.96 -9.51
C GLU A 129 -14.42 5.95 -10.59
N THR A 130 -14.60 4.68 -10.20
CA THR A 130 -15.04 3.63 -11.13
C THR A 130 -16.46 3.94 -11.57
N ASN A 131 -16.61 4.29 -12.84
CA ASN A 131 -17.89 4.61 -13.45
C ASN A 131 -18.47 3.35 -14.13
N ALA A 132 -19.76 3.38 -14.49
CA ALA A 132 -20.42 2.26 -15.17
C ALA A 132 -19.72 1.78 -16.47
N THR A 133 -18.85 2.61 -17.05
CA THR A 133 -18.04 2.35 -18.24
C THR A 133 -16.64 1.77 -17.98
N ASP A 134 -16.10 1.89 -16.76
CA ASP A 134 -14.88 1.18 -16.32
C ASP A 134 -15.10 0.68 -14.89
N PRO A 135 -15.84 -0.43 -14.74
CA PRO A 135 -16.31 -0.90 -13.43
C PRO A 135 -15.21 -1.57 -12.61
N ILE A 136 -13.99 -1.72 -13.16
CA ILE A 136 -12.90 -2.44 -12.51
C ILE A 136 -11.89 -1.42 -11.99
N PRO A 137 -11.68 -1.32 -10.67
CA PRO A 137 -10.65 -0.45 -10.11
C PRO A 137 -9.27 -0.87 -10.61
N ARG A 138 -8.55 0.03 -11.29
CA ARG A 138 -7.20 -0.22 -11.79
C ARG A 138 -6.17 0.31 -10.82
N PHE A 139 -5.35 -0.61 -10.30
CA PHE A 139 -4.17 -0.27 -9.54
C PHE A 139 -2.98 -0.17 -10.49
N ASP A 140 -2.17 0.88 -10.34
CA ASP A 140 -0.95 1.06 -11.13
C ASP A 140 0.18 0.13 -10.66
N LEU A 141 0.11 -0.30 -9.40
CA LEU A 141 1.03 -1.27 -8.81
C LEU A 141 0.28 -2.17 -7.82
N ILE A 142 0.39 -3.49 -8.02
CA ILE A 142 -0.02 -4.51 -7.05
C ILE A 142 1.20 -5.39 -6.80
N GLU A 143 1.68 -5.43 -5.57
CA GLU A 143 2.72 -6.39 -5.18
C GLU A 143 2.08 -7.65 -4.59
N PRO A 144 2.22 -8.83 -5.21
CA PRO A 144 1.84 -10.09 -4.59
C PRO A 144 2.84 -10.47 -3.50
N LEU A 145 2.37 -11.18 -2.47
CA LEU A 145 3.17 -11.73 -1.37
C LEU A 145 4.44 -12.43 -1.89
N THR A 146 5.55 -11.72 -1.90
CA THR A 146 6.86 -12.35 -2.07
C THR A 146 7.21 -12.95 -0.71
N VAL A 147 6.85 -14.21 -0.49
CA VAL A 147 7.41 -15.00 0.60
C VAL A 147 8.90 -15.08 0.32
N PHE A 148 9.69 -14.20 0.93
CA PHE A 148 11.11 -14.44 1.02
C PHE A 148 11.26 -15.74 1.78
N PRO A 149 11.86 -16.80 1.19
CA PRO A 149 12.21 -17.96 1.98
C PRO A 149 13.14 -17.45 3.08
N SER A 150 12.69 -17.57 4.32
CA SER A 150 13.53 -17.43 5.49
C SER A 150 14.57 -18.54 5.40
N SER A 151 15.69 -18.24 4.74
CA SER A 151 16.84 -19.13 4.67
C SER A 151 17.47 -19.21 6.06
N PHE A 152 17.63 -20.45 6.51
CA PHE A 152 18.33 -20.91 7.70
C PHE A 152 19.82 -20.57 7.69
#